data_AF-A0A6P1EC70-F1
#
_entry.id   AF-A0A6P1EC70-F1
#
_cell.length_a   1.000
_cell.length_b   1.000
_cell.length_c   1.000
_cell.angle_alpha   90.00
_cell.angle_beta   90.00
_cell.angle_gamma   90.00
#
_symmetry.space_group_name_H-M   'P 1'
#
loop_
_entity.id
_entity.type
_entity.pdbx_description
1 polymer ?
#
loop_
_entity_poly.entity_id
_entity_poly.type
_entity_poly.pdbx_seq_one_letter_code
_entity_poly.pdbx_strand_id
1 'polypeptide(L)'
;MDQQQTINDILSGLTGDYDFYNVSLIATASELKRHFEKDTQNGIREFNDLFGALRKLSMYQKINSIKISVTNSSLQESANHLIALLNAKPEK
;
A
#
# COMPACT_ATOMS: atom_id res chain seq x y z
N MET A 1 -19.65 0.85 0.43
CA MET A 1 -19.09 -0.50 0.22
C MET A 1 -17.84 -0.61 1.07
N ASP A 2 -17.77 -1.62 1.92
CA ASP A 2 -16.62 -1.85 2.80
C ASP A 2 -15.46 -2.44 1.97
N GLN A 3 -14.30 -1.78 1.99
CA GLN A 3 -13.11 -2.23 1.27
C GLN A 3 -12.65 -3.61 1.76
N GLN A 4 -12.81 -3.91 3.04
CA GLN A 4 -12.45 -5.21 3.58
C GLN A 4 -13.38 -6.31 3.07
N GLN A 5 -14.68 -6.02 2.98
CA GLN A 5 -15.64 -6.98 2.43
C GLN A 5 -15.31 -7.30 0.97
N THR A 6 -14.95 -6.29 0.17
CA THR A 6 -14.54 -6.50 -1.22
C THR A 6 -13.32 -7.45 -1.32
N ILE A 7 -12.34 -7.27 -0.44
CA ILE A 7 -11.17 -8.16 -0.38
C ILE A 7 -11.61 -9.58 0.00
N ASN A 8 -12.44 -9.73 1.05
CA ASN A 8 -12.92 -11.04 1.49
C ASN A 8 -13.69 -11.76 0.38
N ASP A 9 -14.53 -11.05 -0.37
CA ASP A 9 -15.31 -11.61 -1.49
C ASP A 9 -14.38 -12.13 -2.59
N ILE A 10 -13.34 -11.36 -2.94
CA ILE A 10 -12.32 -11.80 -3.91
C ILE A 10 -11.57 -13.04 -3.40
N LEU A 11 -11.15 -13.03 -2.13
CA LEU A 11 -10.39 -14.13 -1.53
C LEU A 11 -11.23 -15.40 -1.38
N SER A 12 -12.55 -15.29 -1.25
CA SER A 12 -13.45 -16.45 -1.14
C SER A 12 -13.44 -17.35 -2.38
N GLY A 13 -13.00 -16.83 -3.53
CA GLY A 13 -12.85 -17.60 -4.77
C GLY A 13 -11.50 -18.31 -4.93
N LEU A 14 -10.55 -18.13 -4.01
CA LEU A 14 -9.24 -18.79 -4.09
C LEU A 14 -9.35 -20.26 -3.65
N THR A 15 -8.73 -21.15 -4.42
CA THR A 15 -8.69 -22.60 -4.15
C THR A 15 -7.27 -23.13 -4.26
N GLY A 16 -6.92 -24.14 -3.45
CA GLY A 16 -5.59 -24.74 -3.41
C GLY A 16 -4.68 -24.10 -2.35
N ASP A 17 -3.41 -24.52 -2.33
CA ASP A 17 -2.43 -24.03 -1.35
C ASP A 17 -1.75 -22.76 -1.84
N TYR A 18 -1.82 -21.71 -1.03
CA TYR A 18 -1.17 -20.43 -1.32
C TYR A 18 -0.61 -19.78 -0.06
N ASP A 19 0.44 -19.00 -0.25
CA ASP A 19 0.90 -18.04 0.74
C ASP A 19 0.38 -16.66 0.37
N PHE A 20 -0.69 -16.25 1.05
CA PHE A 20 -1.30 -14.95 0.83
C PHE A 20 -0.67 -13.87 1.72
N TYR A 21 -0.32 -12.74 1.11
CA TYR A 21 0.18 -11.56 1.81
C TYR A 21 -0.63 -10.34 1.38
N ASN A 22 -1.46 -9.82 2.28
CA ASN A 22 -2.08 -8.52 2.09
C ASN A 22 -1.18 -7.43 2.67
N VAL A 23 -0.66 -6.53 1.84
CA VAL A 23 0.27 -5.48 2.25
C VAL A 23 -0.25 -4.12 1.82
N SER A 24 -0.24 -3.15 2.74
CA SER A 24 -0.49 -1.74 2.45
C SER A 24 0.81 -0.96 2.65
N LEU A 25 1.26 -0.29 1.60
CA LEU A 25 2.35 0.68 1.67
C LEU A 25 1.77 2.04 2.05
N ILE A 26 2.18 2.59 3.20
CA ILE A 26 1.59 3.81 3.76
C ILE A 26 2.68 4.87 3.91
N ALA A 27 2.45 6.02 3.28
CA ALA A 27 3.24 7.23 3.51
C ALA A 27 2.49 8.18 4.45
N THR A 28 3.20 9.09 5.11
CA THR A 28 2.58 10.24 5.76
C THR A 28 1.91 11.15 4.73
N ALA A 29 0.94 11.96 5.17
CA ALA A 29 0.28 12.94 4.32
C ALA A 29 1.26 13.95 3.70
N SER A 30 2.27 14.38 4.47
CA SER A 30 3.31 15.30 4.01
C SER A 30 4.16 14.69 2.89
N GLU A 31 4.59 13.43 3.06
CA GLU A 31 5.40 12.74 2.08
C GLU A 31 4.61 12.41 0.80
N LEU A 32 3.34 12.02 0.96
CA LEU A 32 2.43 11.82 -0.17
C LEU A 32 2.25 13.12 -0.96
N LYS A 33 2.04 14.25 -0.28
CA LYS A 33 1.93 15.57 -0.92
C LYS A 33 3.20 15.93 -1.69
N ARG A 34 4.38 15.73 -1.09
CA ARG A 34 5.69 15.97 -1.74
C ARG A 34 5.84 15.16 -3.04
N HIS A 35 5.43 13.89 -3.03
CA HIS A 35 5.47 13.06 -4.24
C HIS A 35 4.50 13.56 -5.31
N PHE A 36 3.27 13.93 -4.95
CA PHE A 36 2.30 14.49 -5.90
C PHE A 36 2.76 15.81 -6.51
N GLU A 37 3.37 16.70 -5.73
CA GLU A 37 3.93 17.96 -6.23
C GLU A 37 5.00 17.69 -7.30
N LYS A 38 5.93 16.78 -7.02
CA LYS A 38 6.96 16.35 -7.99
C LYS A 38 6.34 15.73 -9.24
N ASP A 39 5.37 14.85 -9.09
CA ASP A 39 4.71 14.19 -10.22
C ASP A 39 3.91 15.18 -11.08
N THR A 40 3.27 16.17 -10.45
CA THR A 40 2.54 17.25 -11.15
C THR A 40 3.50 18.13 -11.95
N GLN A 41 4.63 18.51 -11.37
CA GLN A 41 5.68 19.26 -12.06
C GLN A 41 6.22 18.51 -13.29
N ASN A 42 6.23 17.18 -13.24
CA ASN A 42 6.66 16.32 -14.34
C ASN A 42 5.52 15.94 -15.32
N GLY A 43 4.29 16.44 -15.12
CA GLY A 43 3.13 16.12 -15.95
C GLY A 43 2.64 14.66 -15.84
N ILE A 44 2.99 13.96 -14.76
CA ILE A 44 2.63 12.54 -14.53
C ILE A 44 1.25 12.42 -13.87
N ARG A 45 0.85 13.43 -13.07
CA ARG A 45 -0.41 13.45 -12.31
C ARG A 45 -1.01 14.84 -12.28
N GLU A 46 -2.33 14.90 -12.10
CA GLU A 46 -3.03 16.15 -11.84
C GLU A 46 -3.08 16.44 -10.33
N PHE A 47 -2.95 17.71 -9.95
CA PHE A 47 -2.98 18.08 -8.53
C PHE A 47 -4.31 17.73 -7.85
N ASN A 48 -5.41 17.70 -8.61
CA ASN A 48 -6.74 17.33 -8.12
C ASN A 48 -6.80 15.88 -7.58
N ASP A 49 -5.90 15.01 -8.02
CA ASP A 49 -5.83 13.62 -7.55
C ASP A 49 -5.29 13.49 -6.12
N LEU A 50 -4.56 14.51 -5.62
CA LEU A 50 -3.98 14.52 -4.27
C LEU A 50 -5.05 14.39 -3.19
N PHE A 51 -6.19 15.08 -3.34
CA PHE A 51 -7.26 15.05 -2.34
C PHE A 51 -7.84 13.63 -2.19
N GLY A 52 -8.02 12.94 -3.33
CA GLY A 52 -8.46 11.55 -3.34
C GLY A 52 -7.43 10.62 -2.67
N ALA A 53 -6.14 10.82 -2.95
CA ALA A 53 -5.06 10.04 -2.36
C ALA A 53 -4.95 10.23 -0.84
N LEU A 54 -5.05 11.48 -0.36
CA LEU A 54 -5.04 11.79 1.08
C LEU A 54 -6.21 11.16 1.83
N ARG A 55 -7.42 11.16 1.25
CA ARG A 55 -8.59 10.50 1.87
C ARG A 55 -8.37 8.99 2.04
N LYS A 56 -7.69 8.34 1.08
CA LYS A 56 -7.40 6.89 1.13
C LYS A 56 -6.44 6.51 2.26
N LEU A 57 -5.61 7.42 2.77
CA LEU A 57 -4.71 7.11 3.91
C LEU A 57 -5.47 6.57 5.11
N SER A 58 -6.61 7.17 5.45
CA SER A 58 -7.48 6.71 6.54
C SER A 58 -8.13 5.34 6.25
N MET A 59 -8.33 5.01 4.97
CA MET A 59 -8.91 3.74 4.55
C MET A 59 -7.90 2.61 4.70
N TYR A 60 -6.64 2.85 4.33
CA TYR A 60 -5.59 1.84 4.47
C TYR A 60 -5.38 1.41 5.92
N GLN A 61 -5.69 2.26 6.90
CA GLN A 61 -5.67 1.88 8.33
C GLN A 61 -6.76 0.87 8.72
N LYS A 62 -7.88 0.84 7.99
CA LYS A 62 -9.04 -0.01 8.30
C LYS A 62 -9.00 -1.37 7.60
N ILE A 63 -8.22 -1.50 6.53
CA ILE A 63 -8.04 -2.77 5.81
C ILE A 63 -7.21 -3.73 6.67
N ASN A 64 -7.59 -4.99 6.75
CA ASN A 64 -6.80 -6.05 7.36
C ASN A 64 -5.62 -6.42 6.45
N SER A 65 -4.50 -5.75 6.63
CA SER A 65 -3.26 -5.99 5.91
C SER A 65 -2.06 -5.70 6.80
N ILE A 66 -0.93 -6.26 6.45
CA ILE A 66 0.37 -5.82 6.96
C ILE A 66 0.58 -4.37 6.53
N LYS A 67 0.99 -3.51 7.45
CA LYS A 67 1.26 -2.09 7.18
C LYS A 67 2.76 -1.87 7.11
N ILE A 68 3.24 -1.38 5.98
CA ILE A 68 4.65 -0.99 5.82
C ILE A 68 4.67 0.53 5.63
N SER A 69 5.34 1.22 6.53
CA SER A 69 5.64 2.64 6.31
C SER A 69 6.68 2.76 5.20
N VAL A 70 6.39 3.59 4.21
CA VAL A 70 7.34 3.98 3.15
C VAL A 70 7.71 5.47 3.25
N THR A 71 7.43 6.07 4.40
CA THR A 71 7.76 7.48 4.66
C THR A 71 9.27 7.66 4.74
N ASN A 72 9.81 8.61 3.97
CA ASN A 72 11.25 8.85 3.86
C ASN A 72 12.05 7.63 3.35
N SER A 73 11.38 6.65 2.74
CA SER A 73 12.04 5.47 2.17
C SER A 73 12.24 5.67 0.68
N SER A 74 13.42 5.33 0.19
CA SER A 74 13.65 5.11 -1.23
C SER A 74 12.84 3.91 -1.75
N LEU A 75 12.72 3.81 -3.07
CA LEU A 75 12.12 2.66 -3.73
C LEU A 75 12.86 1.36 -3.36
N GLN A 76 14.20 1.40 -3.33
CA GLN A 76 15.02 0.24 -3.01
C GLN A 76 14.82 -0.22 -1.55
N GLU A 77 14.80 0.71 -0.58
CA GLU A 77 14.56 0.38 0.82
C GLU A 77 13.17 -0.23 1.03
N SER A 78 12.15 0.35 0.40
CA SER A 78 10.79 -0.17 0.46
C SER A 78 10.69 -1.59 -0.13
N ALA A 79 11.36 -1.85 -1.26
CA ALA A 79 11.43 -3.17 -1.86
C ALA A 79 12.16 -4.18 -0.97
N ASN A 80 13.29 -3.77 -0.38
CA ASN A 80 14.07 -4.63 0.54
C ASN A 80 13.25 -5.01 1.78
N HIS A 81 12.47 -4.08 2.35
CA HIS A 81 11.56 -4.38 3.45
C HIS A 81 10.49 -5.41 3.05
N LEU A 82 9.95 -5.30 1.83
CA LEU A 82 8.97 -6.25 1.33
C LEU A 82 9.58 -7.65 1.14
N ILE A 83 10.80 -7.74 0.59
CA ILE A 83 11.53 -9.01 0.45
C ILE A 83 11.83 -9.62 1.83
N ALA A 84 12.32 -8.81 2.79
CA ALA A 84 12.60 -9.28 4.13
C ALA A 84 11.34 -9.84 4.81
N LEU A 85 10.19 -9.21 4.60
CA LEU A 85 8.91 -9.71 5.10
C LEU A 85 8.52 -11.06 4.50
N LEU A 86 8.73 -11.25 3.20
CA LEU A 86 8.43 -12.51 2.53
C LEU A 86 9.36 -13.64 3.00
N ASN A 87 10.63 -13.31 3.27
CA ASN A 87 11.65 -14.26 3.72
C ASN A 87 11.59 -14.57 5.23
N ALA A 88 10.89 -13.75 6.02
CA ALA A 88 10.76 -13.93 7.47
C ALA A 88 9.81 -15.09 7.86
N LYS A 89 9.16 -15.75 6.88
CA LYS A 89 8.50 -17.02 7.15
C LYS A 89 9.56 -18.14 7.30
N PRO A 90 9.66 -18.82 8.46
CA PRO A 90 10.30 -20.13 8.48
C PRO A 90 9.47 -21.07 7.58
N GLU A 91 10.18 -21.94 6.85
CA GLU A 91 9.60 -23.01 6.03
C GLU A 91 8.47 -23.73 6.79
N LYS A 92 7.33 -23.95 6.10
CA LYS A 92 6.21 -24.74 6.62
C LYS A 92 6.65 -26.17 6.93
#